data_AF-A0A5B6WXX7-F1
#
_entry.id   AF-A0A5B6WXX7-F1
#
_cell.length_a   1.000
_cell.length_b   1.000
_cell.length_c   1.000
_cell.angle_alpha   90.00
_cell.angle_beta   90.00
_cell.angle_gamma   90.00
#
_symmetry.space_group_name_H-M   'P 1'
#
loop_
_entity.id
_entity.type
_entity.pdbx_description
1 polymer ?
#
loop_
_entity_poly.entity_id
_entity_poly.type
_entity_poly.pdbx_seq_one_letter_code
_entity_poly.pdbx_strand_id
1 'polypeptide(L)'
;MEESFEEVLRGLWGSSSGPLMEKLKVLQNGLEEWASGIKRKKRELKKKLSQKLESLLLEERDDETLARIIDTKIHLNMEIEKDEVYWEQRARVIWLQYGDKNTTYFHKSATTRRRANFITKLVADDGKEILFSSDGVADPKKILAGVDSCISPDMNEVLNSPFTADEILVALKGMRPLKVPGSDRFPALFFQKYWHIVGKDVLEFCLGVLNDGKEVVSANSTDIVLIPKTSHPTALANFRPISLCTVMYKLVTKTIANRTQDVMGICIDKAQSAFVPGRLISDNILLAYELLHTFRQKRMGKKGYMAVKLDMSKAYDRVEWDFVKQMMKKMGFESIWIELIMKCIITASYAVIINENRGRNFQPTRGLRQGGPLSPFLFLICSEGLSALMRSAMRNGFVRGAKACRRGPEISHLLFADDCILFGEVTEKRENVVKDILKEYECCSGQCVNLNKSNFFTARIRERK
;
A
#
# COMPACT_ATOMS: atom_id res chain seq x y z
N MET A 1 -16.81 -12.27 -21.94
CA MET A 1 -16.61 -13.14 -20.75
C MET A 1 -17.27 -14.47 -21.09
N GLU A 2 -16.74 -15.62 -20.66
CA GLU A 2 -17.35 -16.91 -21.00
C GLU A 2 -18.68 -17.07 -20.27
N GLU A 3 -19.76 -17.34 -21.00
CA GLU A 3 -21.13 -17.47 -20.46
C GLU A 3 -21.22 -18.59 -19.42
N SER A 4 -20.46 -19.67 -19.63
CA SER A 4 -20.41 -20.82 -18.71
C SER A 4 -19.70 -20.53 -17.38
N PHE A 5 -19.06 -19.37 -17.20
CA PHE A 5 -18.25 -19.11 -16.00
C PHE A 5 -19.10 -19.12 -14.73
N GLU A 6 -20.28 -18.50 -14.76
CA GLU A 6 -21.12 -18.39 -13.57
C GLU A 6 -21.67 -19.75 -13.12
N GLU A 7 -22.07 -20.60 -14.07
CA GLU A 7 -22.52 -21.97 -13.78
C GLU A 7 -21.40 -22.82 -13.16
N VAL A 8 -20.19 -22.75 -13.73
CA VAL A 8 -19.02 -23.44 -13.20
C VAL A 8 -18.67 -22.93 -11.80
N LEU A 9 -18.74 -21.62 -11.60
CA LEU A 9 -18.52 -21.01 -10.28
C LEU A 9 -19.53 -21.52 -9.26
N ARG A 10 -20.83 -21.56 -9.59
CA ARG A 10 -21.88 -22.08 -8.68
C ARG A 10 -21.65 -23.55 -8.36
N GLY A 11 -21.31 -24.37 -9.36
CA GLY A 11 -21.00 -25.78 -9.16
C GLY A 11 -19.83 -26.01 -8.22
N LEU A 12 -18.69 -25.36 -8.48
CA LEU A 12 -17.48 -25.49 -7.68
C LEU A 12 -17.64 -24.90 -6.26
N TRP A 13 -18.38 -23.80 -6.13
CA TRP A 13 -18.64 -23.17 -4.83
C TRP A 13 -19.59 -24.01 -3.98
N GLY A 14 -20.65 -24.54 -4.60
CA GLY A 14 -21.65 -25.37 -3.93
C GLY A 14 -21.16 -26.77 -3.55
N SER A 15 -20.16 -27.31 -4.26
CA SER A 15 -19.59 -28.64 -3.96
C SER A 15 -18.69 -28.67 -2.72
N SER A 16 -18.39 -27.52 -2.11
CA SER A 16 -17.54 -27.43 -0.93
C SER A 16 -18.34 -26.97 0.28
N SER A 17 -18.21 -27.67 1.40
CA SER A 17 -18.87 -27.35 2.68
C SER A 17 -17.88 -26.86 3.76
N GLY A 18 -16.63 -26.61 3.39
CA GLY A 18 -15.57 -26.20 4.32
C GLY A 18 -15.51 -24.69 4.60
N PRO A 19 -14.56 -24.26 5.46
CA PRO A 19 -14.25 -22.85 5.71
C PRO A 19 -13.95 -22.09 4.41
N LEU A 20 -14.18 -20.77 4.41
CA LEU A 20 -14.03 -19.91 3.23
C LEU A 20 -12.69 -20.08 2.52
N MET A 21 -11.57 -20.18 3.25
CA MET A 21 -10.25 -20.31 2.64
C MET A 21 -10.07 -21.65 1.90
N GLU A 22 -10.71 -22.72 2.37
CA GLU A 22 -10.72 -24.01 1.68
C GLU A 22 -11.60 -23.96 0.43
N LYS A 23 -12.78 -23.33 0.53
CA LYS A 23 -13.66 -23.07 -0.62
C LYS A 23 -12.92 -22.31 -1.73
N LEU A 24 -12.19 -21.25 -1.37
CA LEU A 24 -11.39 -20.48 -2.32
C LEU A 24 -10.29 -21.32 -2.96
N LYS A 25 -9.64 -22.21 -2.21
CA LYS A 25 -8.61 -23.10 -2.75
C LYS A 25 -9.18 -24.14 -3.72
N VAL A 26 -10.31 -24.76 -3.38
CA VAL A 26 -11.02 -25.68 -4.28
C VAL A 26 -11.46 -24.95 -5.55
N LEU A 27 -12.03 -23.76 -5.40
CA LEU A 27 -12.42 -22.92 -6.52
C LEU A 27 -11.22 -22.56 -7.39
N GLN A 28 -10.09 -22.19 -6.80
CA GLN A 28 -8.88 -21.86 -7.53
C GLN A 28 -8.43 -23.02 -8.42
N ASN A 29 -8.33 -24.23 -7.86
CA ASN A 29 -7.92 -25.42 -8.60
C ASN A 29 -8.90 -25.74 -9.75
N GLY A 30 -10.21 -25.74 -9.46
CA GLY A 30 -11.23 -26.01 -10.47
C GLY A 30 -11.26 -24.96 -11.59
N LEU A 31 -11.02 -23.69 -11.27
CA LEU A 31 -10.93 -22.62 -12.27
C LEU A 31 -9.65 -22.70 -13.11
N GLU A 32 -8.52 -23.17 -12.54
CA GLU A 32 -7.28 -23.41 -13.29
C GLU A 32 -7.47 -24.54 -14.32
N GLU A 33 -8.10 -25.63 -13.92
CA GLU A 33 -8.46 -26.73 -14.82
C GLU A 33 -9.43 -26.27 -15.91
N TRP A 34 -10.51 -25.57 -15.53
CA TRP A 34 -11.49 -25.02 -16.47
C TRP A 34 -10.85 -24.05 -17.47
N ALA A 35 -10.00 -23.14 -17.00
CA ALA A 35 -9.30 -22.17 -17.85
C ALA A 35 -8.34 -22.87 -18.84
N SER A 36 -7.66 -23.93 -18.41
CA SER A 36 -6.79 -24.73 -19.29
C SER A 36 -7.60 -25.40 -20.42
N GLY A 37 -8.78 -25.94 -20.09
CA GLY A 37 -9.70 -26.54 -21.04
C GLY A 37 -10.22 -25.54 -22.06
N ILE A 38 -10.60 -24.33 -21.62
CA ILE A 38 -11.04 -23.26 -22.53
C ILE A 38 -9.91 -22.82 -23.44
N LYS A 39 -8.70 -22.65 -22.92
CA LYS A 39 -7.56 -22.22 -23.73
C LYS A 39 -7.29 -23.19 -24.87
N ARG A 40 -7.41 -24.51 -24.60
CA ARG A 40 -7.32 -25.55 -25.63
C ARG A 40 -8.46 -25.42 -26.65
N LYS A 41 -9.72 -25.37 -26.19
CA LYS A 41 -10.90 -25.23 -27.06
C LYS A 41 -10.85 -23.98 -27.94
N LYS A 42 -10.43 -22.84 -27.40
CA LYS A 42 -10.27 -21.57 -28.13
C LYS A 42 -9.21 -21.67 -29.22
N ARG A 43 -8.06 -22.28 -28.92
CA ARG A 43 -6.99 -22.48 -29.91
C ARG A 43 -7.47 -23.35 -31.07
N GLU A 44 -8.21 -24.41 -30.77
CA GLU A 44 -8.82 -25.29 -31.77
C GLU A 44 -9.91 -24.57 -32.57
N LEU A 45 -10.78 -23.80 -31.91
CA LEU A 45 -11.84 -23.03 -32.55
C LEU A 45 -11.28 -21.95 -33.49
N LYS A 46 -10.28 -21.18 -33.05
CA LYS A 46 -9.60 -20.20 -33.91
C LYS A 46 -8.97 -20.87 -35.12
N LYS A 47 -8.30 -22.01 -34.94
CA LYS A 47 -7.74 -22.78 -36.06
C LYS A 47 -8.82 -23.22 -37.05
N LYS A 48 -9.95 -23.75 -36.55
CA LYS A 48 -11.09 -24.15 -37.38
C LYS A 48 -11.72 -22.97 -38.13
N LEU A 49 -11.94 -21.84 -37.45
CA LEU A 49 -12.52 -20.63 -38.05
C LEU A 49 -11.58 -20.02 -39.10
N SER A 50 -10.26 -20.00 -38.85
CA SER A 50 -9.28 -19.54 -39.84
C SER A 50 -9.25 -20.45 -41.07
N GLN A 51 -9.24 -21.77 -40.88
CA GLN A 51 -9.28 -22.73 -41.99
C GLN A 51 -10.59 -22.64 -42.79
N LYS A 52 -11.73 -22.48 -42.10
CA LYS A 52 -13.04 -22.29 -42.73
C LYS A 52 -13.09 -20.98 -43.50
N LEU A 53 -12.48 -19.91 -42.98
CA LEU A 53 -12.41 -18.63 -43.68
C LEU A 53 -11.52 -18.73 -44.92
N GLU A 54 -10.37 -19.41 -44.84
CA GLU A 54 -9.49 -19.67 -45.99
C GLU A 54 -10.19 -20.50 -47.07
N SER A 55 -10.95 -21.53 -46.71
CA SER A 55 -11.69 -22.34 -47.68
C SER A 55 -12.83 -21.56 -48.36
N LEU A 56 -13.61 -20.79 -47.58
CA LEU A 56 -14.71 -19.97 -48.10
C LEU A 56 -14.22 -18.85 -49.03
N LEU A 57 -13.00 -18.34 -48.83
CA LEU A 57 -12.41 -17.33 -49.71
C LEU A 57 -11.98 -17.87 -51.08
N LEU A 58 -11.89 -19.20 -51.23
CA LEU A 58 -11.56 -19.90 -52.47
C LEU A 58 -12.80 -20.39 -53.24
N GLU A 59 -14.00 -20.36 -52.62
CA GLU A 59 -15.28 -20.72 -53.24
C GLU A 59 -15.78 -19.61 -54.19
N GLU A 60 -16.68 -19.95 -55.12
CA GLU A 60 -17.33 -18.96 -55.99
C GLU A 60 -18.17 -17.98 -55.17
N ARG A 61 -18.10 -16.69 -55.53
CA ARG A 61 -18.76 -15.63 -54.78
C ARG A 61 -20.22 -15.52 -55.15
N ASP A 62 -21.06 -16.25 -54.43
CA ASP A 62 -22.51 -16.03 -54.38
C ASP A 62 -22.93 -15.38 -53.04
N ASP A 63 -24.20 -14.98 -52.96
CA ASP A 63 -24.75 -14.28 -51.80
C ASP A 63 -24.71 -15.15 -50.52
N GLU A 64 -24.82 -16.47 -50.66
CA GLU A 64 -24.78 -17.42 -49.55
C GLU A 64 -23.36 -17.59 -48.99
N THR A 65 -22.37 -17.69 -49.85
CA THR A 65 -20.94 -17.75 -49.50
C THR A 65 -20.49 -16.45 -48.85
N LEU A 66 -20.96 -15.29 -49.36
CA LEU A 66 -20.68 -14.00 -48.75
C LEU A 66 -21.26 -13.88 -47.33
N ALA A 67 -22.49 -14.34 -47.11
CA ALA A 67 -23.10 -14.38 -45.78
C ALA A 67 -22.30 -15.27 -44.80
N ARG A 68 -21.85 -16.46 -45.25
CA ARG A 68 -21.03 -17.39 -44.45
C ARG A 68 -19.64 -16.83 -44.12
N ILE A 69 -19.04 -16.05 -45.03
CA ILE A 69 -17.77 -15.33 -44.79
C ILE A 69 -17.96 -14.28 -43.70
N ILE A 70 -19.02 -13.46 -43.79
CA ILE A 70 -19.31 -12.41 -42.81
C ILE A 70 -19.51 -13.04 -41.42
N ASP A 71 -20.34 -14.07 -41.32
CA ASP A 71 -20.61 -14.78 -40.06
C ASP A 71 -19.33 -15.37 -39.44
N THR A 72 -18.53 -16.09 -40.25
CA THR A 72 -17.27 -16.69 -39.79
C THR A 72 -16.27 -15.61 -39.33
N LYS A 73 -16.24 -14.46 -40.01
CA LYS A 73 -15.37 -13.32 -39.65
C LYS A 73 -15.83 -12.64 -38.36
N ILE A 74 -17.14 -12.48 -38.14
CA ILE A 74 -17.70 -11.98 -36.88
C ILE A 74 -17.29 -12.90 -35.72
N HIS A 75 -17.49 -14.21 -35.86
CA HIS A 75 -17.11 -15.19 -34.84
C HIS A 75 -15.60 -15.18 -34.54
N LEU A 76 -14.76 -15.08 -35.58
CA LEU A 76 -13.31 -15.00 -35.40
C LEU A 76 -12.91 -13.71 -34.67
N ASN A 77 -13.50 -12.57 -35.03
CA ASN A 77 -13.24 -11.28 -34.38
C ASN A 77 -13.64 -11.30 -32.90
N MET A 78 -14.80 -11.87 -32.55
CA MET A 78 -15.21 -12.04 -31.15
C MET A 78 -14.19 -12.85 -30.34
N GLU A 79 -13.61 -13.91 -30.92
CA GLU A 79 -12.57 -14.69 -30.24
C GLU A 79 -11.22 -13.96 -30.17
N ILE A 80 -10.90 -13.10 -31.14
CA ILE A 80 -9.72 -12.22 -31.08
C ILE A 80 -9.89 -11.21 -29.94
N GLU A 81 -11.02 -10.50 -29.86
CA GLU A 81 -11.33 -9.53 -28.80
C GLU A 81 -11.15 -10.10 -27.39
N LYS A 82 -11.55 -11.36 -27.17
CA LYS A 82 -11.32 -12.05 -25.89
C LYS A 82 -9.83 -12.18 -25.53
N ASP A 83 -8.96 -12.43 -26.52
CA ASP A 83 -7.51 -12.46 -26.30
C ASP A 83 -6.93 -11.06 -26.08
N GLU A 84 -7.50 -10.04 -26.71
CA GLU A 84 -7.08 -8.65 -26.49
C GLU A 84 -7.30 -8.24 -25.04
N VAL A 85 -8.50 -8.49 -24.50
CA VAL A 85 -8.81 -8.23 -23.08
C VAL A 85 -7.85 -8.98 -22.16
N TYR A 86 -7.48 -10.22 -22.50
CA TYR A 86 -6.49 -10.99 -21.75
C TYR A 86 -5.10 -10.33 -21.76
N TRP A 87 -4.62 -9.85 -22.91
CA TRP A 87 -3.32 -9.20 -23.02
C TRP A 87 -3.29 -7.80 -22.42
N GLU A 88 -4.39 -7.04 -22.53
CA GLU A 88 -4.58 -5.74 -21.91
C GLU A 88 -4.39 -5.82 -20.38
N GLN A 89 -5.05 -6.79 -19.74
CA GLN A 89 -4.91 -7.04 -18.30
C GLN A 89 -3.46 -7.34 -17.90
N ARG A 90 -2.72 -8.07 -18.74
CA ARG A 90 -1.31 -8.41 -18.49
C ARG A 90 -0.37 -7.22 -18.73
N ALA A 91 -0.66 -6.39 -19.72
CA ALA A 91 0.12 -5.19 -20.04
C ALA A 91 -0.03 -4.09 -18.98
N ARG A 92 -1.18 -4.04 -18.28
CA ARG A 92 -1.55 -3.02 -17.27
C ARG A 92 -1.47 -1.59 -17.83
N VAL A 93 -1.91 -1.40 -19.06
CA VAL A 93 -2.03 -0.08 -19.70
C VAL A 93 -3.41 0.48 -19.33
N ILE A 94 -3.45 1.68 -18.74
CA ILE A 94 -4.70 2.38 -18.34
C ILE A 94 -5.15 3.36 -19.45
N TRP A 95 -4.25 3.71 -20.38
CA TRP A 95 -4.40 4.79 -21.35
C TRP A 95 -4.81 4.30 -22.75
N LEU A 96 -5.97 3.68 -22.88
CA LEU A 96 -6.54 3.29 -24.17
C LEU A 96 -7.82 4.10 -24.48
N GLN A 97 -7.71 5.43 -24.51
CA GLN A 97 -8.76 6.27 -25.10
C GLN A 97 -8.68 6.33 -26.63
N TYR A 98 -7.58 5.88 -27.26
CA TYR A 98 -7.43 5.92 -28.72
C TYR A 98 -6.76 4.65 -29.28
N GLY A 99 -7.58 3.65 -29.61
CA GLY A 99 -7.49 2.94 -30.89
C GLY A 99 -6.53 1.76 -31.10
N ASP A 100 -5.44 1.58 -30.33
CA ASP A 100 -4.46 0.53 -30.66
C ASP A 100 -4.75 -0.83 -29.99
N LYS A 101 -4.97 -1.85 -30.83
CA LYS A 101 -5.44 -3.20 -30.47
C LYS A 101 -4.33 -4.25 -30.63
N ASN A 102 -4.12 -5.11 -29.63
CA ASN A 102 -3.23 -6.30 -29.60
C ASN A 102 -2.02 -6.31 -30.57
N THR A 103 -1.31 -5.19 -30.66
CA THR A 103 -0.15 -4.99 -31.52
C THR A 103 1.12 -5.60 -30.92
N THR A 104 2.15 -5.78 -31.76
CA THR A 104 3.51 -6.14 -31.32
C THR A 104 4.06 -5.18 -30.25
N TYR A 105 3.56 -3.94 -30.20
CA TYR A 105 3.89 -2.97 -29.16
C TYR A 105 3.48 -3.46 -27.75
N PHE A 106 2.30 -4.05 -27.56
CA PHE A 106 1.90 -4.56 -26.24
C PHE A 106 2.76 -5.75 -25.80
N HIS A 107 3.06 -6.64 -26.74
CA HIS A 107 3.99 -7.75 -26.49
C HIS A 107 5.39 -7.25 -26.12
N LYS A 108 5.91 -6.25 -26.85
CA LYS A 108 7.19 -5.61 -26.55
C LYS A 108 7.15 -4.88 -25.21
N SER A 109 6.11 -4.10 -24.91
CA SER A 109 5.94 -3.38 -23.64
C SER A 109 5.84 -4.32 -22.45
N ALA A 110 5.06 -5.40 -22.55
CA ALA A 110 5.00 -6.44 -21.53
C ALA A 110 6.37 -7.13 -21.35
N THR A 111 7.07 -7.40 -22.45
CA THR A 111 8.42 -8.01 -22.42
C THR A 111 9.46 -7.06 -21.80
N THR A 112 9.46 -5.79 -22.16
CA THR A 112 10.33 -4.75 -21.59
C THR A 112 10.08 -4.60 -20.10
N ARG A 113 8.81 -4.56 -19.67
CA ARG A 113 8.44 -4.53 -18.25
C ARG A 113 8.90 -5.79 -17.52
N ARG A 114 8.80 -6.96 -18.15
CA ARG A 114 9.33 -8.22 -17.58
C ARG A 114 10.84 -8.15 -17.39
N ARG A 115 11.58 -7.66 -18.40
CA ARG A 115 13.04 -7.49 -18.32
C ARG A 115 13.46 -6.51 -17.23
N ALA A 116 12.79 -5.36 -17.11
CA ALA A 116 13.11 -4.36 -16.10
C ALA A 116 12.87 -4.85 -14.65
N ASN A 117 11.86 -5.71 -14.45
CA ASN A 117 11.54 -6.28 -13.14
C ASN A 117 12.30 -7.59 -12.84
N PHE A 118 13.06 -8.12 -13.80
CA PHE A 118 13.81 -9.36 -13.61
C PHE A 118 15.02 -9.09 -12.73
N ILE A 119 15.12 -9.84 -11.62
CA ILE A 119 16.22 -9.69 -10.67
C ILE A 119 17.36 -10.60 -11.11
N THR A 120 18.39 -10.02 -11.72
CA THR A 120 19.56 -10.77 -12.22
C THR A 120 20.49 -11.21 -11.09
N LYS A 121 20.70 -10.35 -10.09
CA LYS A 121 21.56 -10.60 -8.93
C LYS A 121 21.04 -9.82 -7.72
N LEU A 122 21.01 -10.47 -6.57
CA LEU A 122 20.77 -9.83 -5.28
C LEU A 122 22.01 -10.07 -4.41
N VAL A 123 22.71 -8.99 -4.04
CA VAL A 123 23.81 -9.06 -3.08
C VAL A 123 23.21 -8.83 -1.69
N ALA A 124 23.36 -9.82 -0.82
CA ALA A 124 23.12 -9.63 0.60
C ALA A 124 24.31 -8.86 1.18
N ASP A 125 24.06 -7.78 1.91
CA ASP A 125 25.10 -7.22 2.78
C ASP A 125 25.48 -8.30 3.79
N ASP A 126 26.76 -8.40 4.04
CA ASP A 126 27.45 -9.23 5.04
C ASP A 126 27.04 -8.89 6.49
N GLY A 127 26.27 -7.82 6.70
CA GLY A 127 25.52 -7.54 7.92
C GLY A 127 24.14 -8.20 7.90
N LYS A 128 23.80 -8.94 8.96
CA LYS A 128 22.49 -9.56 9.24
C LYS A 128 21.32 -8.55 9.33
N GLU A 129 21.05 -7.73 8.33
CA GLU A 129 19.83 -6.92 8.30
C GLU A 129 18.64 -7.77 7.84
N ILE A 130 18.03 -8.47 8.80
CA ILE A 130 16.73 -9.11 8.57
C ILE A 130 15.66 -8.02 8.58
N LEU A 131 15.14 -7.69 7.39
CA LEU A 131 14.22 -6.58 7.10
C LEU A 131 12.98 -6.50 8.01
N PHE A 132 12.63 -7.60 8.68
CA PHE A 132 11.42 -7.74 9.50
C PHE A 132 11.67 -8.32 10.89
N SER A 133 12.91 -8.23 11.39
CA SER A 133 13.23 -8.59 12.77
C SER A 133 13.31 -7.33 13.63
N SER A 134 12.55 -7.32 14.73
CA SER A 134 12.61 -6.28 15.75
C SER A 134 14.01 -6.18 16.35
N ASP A 135 14.46 -4.94 16.56
CA ASP A 135 15.71 -4.63 17.27
C ASP A 135 15.45 -4.36 18.78
N GLY A 136 14.20 -4.55 19.23
CA GLY A 136 13.72 -4.11 20.54
C GLY A 136 13.21 -2.67 20.53
N VAL A 137 12.46 -2.31 21.57
CA VAL A 137 11.90 -0.96 21.75
C VAL A 137 12.51 -0.35 23.02
N ALA A 138 13.21 0.79 22.88
CA ALA A 138 13.64 1.58 24.03
C ALA A 138 12.43 2.18 24.78
N ASP A 139 12.63 2.62 26.04
CA ASP A 139 11.55 3.15 26.87
C ASP A 139 10.90 4.42 26.23
N PRO A 140 9.66 4.34 25.72
CA PRO A 140 9.07 5.45 24.98
C PRO A 140 8.42 6.51 25.88
N LYS A 141 8.54 6.44 27.22
CA LYS A 141 7.90 7.37 28.17
C LYS A 141 8.05 8.84 27.80
N LYS A 142 9.25 9.25 27.35
CA LYS A 142 9.53 10.64 26.97
C LYS A 142 8.73 11.07 25.75
N ILE A 143 8.57 10.18 24.75
CA ILE A 143 7.73 10.41 23.58
C ILE A 143 6.27 10.48 24.02
N LEU A 144 5.82 9.46 24.77
CA LEU A 144 4.43 9.33 25.22
C LEU A 144 3.99 10.51 26.10
N ALA A 145 4.89 11.14 26.86
CA ALA A 145 4.59 12.34 27.64
C ALA A 145 4.20 13.55 26.77
N GLY A 146 4.67 13.60 25.51
CA GLY A 146 4.32 14.64 24.55
C GLY A 146 3.09 14.34 23.69
N VAL A 147 2.50 13.16 23.84
CA VAL A 147 1.32 12.71 23.08
C VAL A 147 0.06 13.00 23.88
N ASP A 148 -0.89 13.66 23.23
CA ASP A 148 -2.18 13.99 23.83
C ASP A 148 -3.14 12.80 23.74
N SER A 149 -4.00 12.66 24.75
CA SER A 149 -5.12 11.69 24.68
C SER A 149 -6.23 12.32 23.85
N CYS A 150 -6.31 11.94 22.58
CA CYS A 150 -7.19 12.53 21.56
C CYS A 150 -8.52 11.78 21.38
N ILE A 151 -8.58 10.51 21.77
CA ILE A 151 -9.77 9.67 21.60
C ILE A 151 -10.64 9.80 22.85
N SER A 152 -11.87 10.29 22.68
CA SER A 152 -12.87 10.37 23.75
C SER A 152 -13.61 9.04 23.94
N PRO A 153 -14.31 8.86 25.08
CA PRO A 153 -15.19 7.70 25.29
C PRO A 153 -16.22 7.52 24.16
N ASP A 154 -16.92 8.59 23.76
CA ASP A 154 -17.91 8.54 22.66
C ASP A 154 -17.28 8.06 21.34
N MET A 155 -16.04 8.47 21.06
CA MET A 155 -15.32 7.99 19.86
C MET A 155 -14.99 6.50 19.97
N ASN A 156 -14.60 6.02 21.15
CA ASN A 156 -14.38 4.59 21.38
C ASN A 156 -15.69 3.79 21.24
N GLU A 157 -16.83 4.30 21.71
CA GLU A 157 -18.13 3.64 21.52
C GLU A 157 -18.45 3.45 20.04
N VAL A 158 -18.20 4.47 19.20
CA VAL A 158 -18.39 4.37 17.75
C VAL A 158 -17.40 3.38 17.13
N LEU A 159 -16.11 3.47 17.48
CA LEU A 159 -15.08 2.56 16.97
C LEU A 159 -15.38 1.10 17.31
N ASN A 160 -15.82 0.83 18.54
CA ASN A 160 -16.10 -0.51 19.06
C ASN A 160 -17.53 -1.00 18.81
N SER A 161 -18.38 -0.20 18.14
CA SER A 161 -19.70 -0.65 17.71
C SER A 161 -19.59 -1.90 16.82
N PRO A 162 -20.58 -2.81 16.81
CA PRO A 162 -20.52 -3.97 15.93
C PRO A 162 -20.35 -3.60 14.47
N PHE A 163 -19.45 -4.28 13.76
CA PHE A 163 -19.28 -4.12 12.32
C PHE A 163 -20.48 -4.70 11.57
N THR A 164 -20.83 -4.05 10.47
CA THR A 164 -22.01 -4.40 9.66
C THR A 164 -21.62 -4.96 8.29
N ALA A 165 -22.57 -5.66 7.65
CA ALA A 165 -22.41 -6.14 6.28
C ALA A 165 -22.22 -4.99 5.28
N ASP A 166 -22.88 -3.85 5.51
CA ASP A 166 -22.79 -2.66 4.65
C ASP A 166 -21.39 -2.07 4.66
N GLU A 167 -20.72 -2.01 5.83
CA GLU A 167 -19.34 -1.53 5.92
C GLU A 167 -18.37 -2.42 5.13
N ILE A 168 -18.57 -3.74 5.16
CA ILE A 168 -17.78 -4.69 4.35
C ILE A 168 -18.05 -4.47 2.85
N LEU A 169 -19.31 -4.23 2.46
CA LEU A 169 -19.66 -3.98 1.07
C LEU A 169 -19.09 -2.64 0.57
N VAL A 170 -19.10 -1.59 1.41
CA VAL A 170 -18.45 -0.31 1.14
C VAL A 170 -16.94 -0.50 0.98
N ALA A 171 -16.31 -1.28 1.88
CA ALA A 171 -14.89 -1.61 1.79
C ALA A 171 -14.57 -2.34 0.47
N LEU A 172 -15.39 -3.31 0.06
CA LEU A 172 -15.24 -4.06 -1.19
C LEU A 172 -15.36 -3.14 -2.42
N LYS A 173 -16.40 -2.29 -2.47
CA LYS A 173 -16.63 -1.34 -3.57
C LYS A 173 -15.51 -0.30 -3.67
N GLY A 174 -14.92 0.09 -2.55
CA GLY A 174 -13.77 0.99 -2.50
C GLY A 174 -12.45 0.37 -3.00
N MET A 175 -12.39 -0.94 -3.23
CA MET A 175 -11.18 -1.59 -3.77
C MET A 175 -11.06 -1.42 -5.28
N ARG A 176 -9.83 -1.15 -5.74
CA ARG A 176 -9.54 -1.13 -7.18
C ARG A 176 -9.71 -2.54 -7.77
N PRO A 177 -10.56 -2.75 -8.79
CA PRO A 177 -10.99 -4.08 -9.21
C PRO A 177 -9.84 -4.99 -9.69
N LEU A 178 -8.91 -4.44 -10.48
CA LEU A 178 -7.83 -5.19 -11.14
C LEU A 178 -6.46 -5.00 -10.47
N LYS A 179 -6.43 -4.68 -9.16
CA LYS A 179 -5.17 -4.75 -8.41
C LYS A 179 -4.68 -6.19 -8.31
N VAL A 180 -3.36 -6.34 -8.19
CA VAL A 180 -2.70 -7.65 -8.09
C VAL A 180 -3.28 -8.42 -6.88
N PRO A 181 -3.73 -9.67 -7.09
CA PRO A 181 -4.22 -10.51 -6.01
C PRO A 181 -3.07 -10.96 -5.09
N GLY A 182 -3.43 -11.56 -3.95
CA GLY A 182 -2.47 -12.22 -3.08
C GLY A 182 -2.13 -13.61 -3.58
N SER A 183 -1.66 -14.46 -2.67
CA SER A 183 -1.34 -15.86 -2.93
C SER A 183 -2.53 -16.70 -3.41
N ASP A 184 -3.75 -16.26 -3.09
CA ASP A 184 -5.04 -16.84 -3.49
C ASP A 184 -5.45 -16.56 -4.94
N ARG A 185 -4.73 -15.65 -5.64
CA ARG A 185 -4.93 -15.31 -7.06
C ARG A 185 -6.31 -14.70 -7.42
N PHE A 186 -7.17 -14.41 -6.44
CA PHE A 186 -8.47 -13.76 -6.70
C PHE A 186 -8.38 -12.22 -6.63
N PRO A 187 -8.68 -11.50 -7.71
CA PRO A 187 -8.72 -10.04 -7.70
C PRO A 187 -10.00 -9.53 -7.00
N ALA A 188 -9.99 -8.26 -6.56
CA ALA A 188 -11.19 -7.65 -5.95
C ALA A 188 -12.40 -7.67 -6.90
N LEU A 189 -12.17 -7.55 -8.21
CA LEU A 189 -13.22 -7.65 -9.24
C LEU A 189 -14.04 -8.95 -9.13
N PHE A 190 -13.41 -10.06 -8.77
CA PHE A 190 -14.12 -11.35 -8.62
C PHE A 190 -15.20 -11.23 -7.55
N PHE A 191 -14.84 -10.74 -6.36
CA PHE A 191 -15.76 -10.58 -5.25
C PHE A 191 -16.80 -9.49 -5.52
N GLN A 192 -16.43 -8.41 -6.20
CA GLN A 192 -17.36 -7.34 -6.61
C GLN A 192 -18.42 -7.86 -7.59
N LYS A 193 -18.03 -8.68 -8.55
CA LYS A 193 -18.92 -9.16 -9.61
C LYS A 193 -19.79 -10.34 -9.16
N TYR A 194 -19.25 -11.27 -8.40
CA TYR A 194 -19.93 -12.52 -8.02
C TYR A 194 -20.39 -12.53 -6.56
N TRP A 195 -20.63 -11.35 -5.99
CA TRP A 195 -21.06 -11.18 -4.61
C TRP A 195 -22.34 -11.95 -4.29
N HIS A 196 -23.27 -12.05 -5.25
CA HIS A 196 -24.51 -12.82 -5.11
C HIS A 196 -24.30 -14.33 -4.94
N ILE A 197 -23.08 -14.83 -5.22
CA ILE A 197 -22.70 -16.24 -5.04
C ILE A 197 -21.84 -16.40 -3.79
N VAL A 198 -20.74 -15.64 -3.69
CA VAL A 198 -19.73 -15.82 -2.63
C VAL A 198 -19.95 -14.95 -1.40
N GLY A 199 -20.82 -13.94 -1.49
CA GLY A 199 -20.93 -12.86 -0.51
C GLY A 199 -21.35 -13.33 0.88
N LYS A 200 -22.20 -14.36 0.98
CA LYS A 200 -22.62 -14.90 2.29
C LYS A 200 -21.43 -15.45 3.08
N ASP A 201 -20.64 -16.32 2.48
CA ASP A 201 -19.45 -16.91 3.15
C ASP A 201 -18.38 -15.84 3.45
N VAL A 202 -18.22 -14.86 2.55
CA VAL A 202 -17.29 -13.75 2.74
C VAL A 202 -17.72 -12.86 3.92
N LEU A 203 -19.00 -12.53 4.02
CA LEU A 203 -19.55 -11.76 5.14
C LEU A 203 -19.39 -12.50 6.46
N GLU A 204 -19.73 -13.79 6.49
CA GLU A 204 -19.58 -14.62 7.70
C GLU A 204 -18.13 -14.67 8.18
N PHE A 205 -17.17 -14.82 7.26
CA PHE A 205 -15.75 -14.77 7.58
C PHE A 205 -15.34 -13.39 8.14
N CYS A 206 -15.67 -12.31 7.42
CA CYS A 206 -15.26 -10.96 7.80
C CYS A 206 -15.88 -10.53 9.13
N LEU A 207 -17.19 -10.71 9.32
CA LEU A 207 -17.88 -10.38 10.57
C LEU A 207 -17.41 -11.26 11.72
N GLY A 208 -17.12 -12.53 11.47
CA GLY A 208 -16.54 -13.41 12.48
C GLY A 208 -15.18 -12.91 13.00
N VAL A 209 -14.33 -12.37 12.12
CA VAL A 209 -13.05 -11.77 12.53
C VAL A 209 -13.25 -10.44 13.25
N LEU A 210 -14.17 -9.61 12.74
CA LEU A 210 -14.38 -8.23 13.20
C LEU A 210 -15.16 -8.12 14.51
N ASN A 211 -16.15 -9.00 14.73
CA ASN A 211 -17.08 -8.94 15.87
C ASN A 211 -16.86 -10.09 16.86
N ASP A 212 -16.60 -11.31 16.36
CA ASP A 212 -16.64 -12.53 17.19
C ASP A 212 -15.24 -13.00 17.64
N GLY A 213 -14.20 -12.22 17.33
CA GLY A 213 -12.82 -12.56 17.69
C GLY A 213 -12.25 -13.79 16.96
N LYS A 214 -12.84 -14.23 15.82
CA LYS A 214 -12.26 -15.31 15.00
C LYS A 214 -10.90 -14.92 14.44
N GLU A 215 -10.08 -15.92 14.11
CA GLU A 215 -8.72 -15.69 13.64
C GLU A 215 -8.65 -15.28 12.16
N VAL A 216 -7.85 -14.24 11.87
CA VAL A 216 -7.54 -13.81 10.50
C VAL A 216 -6.41 -14.63 9.87
N VAL A 217 -5.72 -15.47 10.66
CA VAL A 217 -4.47 -16.18 10.31
C VAL A 217 -4.58 -16.90 8.96
N SER A 218 -5.70 -17.60 8.72
CA SER A 218 -5.95 -18.35 7.48
C SER A 218 -5.93 -17.49 6.22
N ALA A 219 -6.29 -16.20 6.32
CA ALA A 219 -6.22 -15.23 5.24
C ALA A 219 -4.97 -14.33 5.30
N ASN A 220 -4.18 -14.41 6.39
CA ASN A 220 -3.08 -13.49 6.68
C ASN A 220 -1.73 -13.92 6.07
N SER A 221 -1.77 -14.58 4.91
CA SER A 221 -0.61 -14.87 4.09
C SER A 221 -0.36 -13.71 3.12
N THR A 222 0.88 -13.24 3.04
CA THR A 222 1.27 -12.11 2.18
C THR A 222 2.52 -12.47 1.41
N ASP A 223 2.46 -12.30 0.09
CA ASP A 223 3.63 -12.43 -0.76
C ASP A 223 4.31 -11.08 -0.94
N ILE A 224 5.62 -11.01 -0.74
CA ILE A 224 6.42 -9.80 -0.93
C ILE A 224 7.04 -9.84 -2.32
N VAL A 225 6.71 -8.86 -3.14
CA VAL A 225 7.33 -8.65 -4.45
C VAL A 225 8.25 -7.44 -4.39
N LEU A 226 9.46 -7.60 -4.93
CA LEU A 226 10.45 -6.54 -4.96
C LEU A 226 10.31 -5.71 -6.24
N ILE A 227 10.03 -4.42 -6.10
CA ILE A 227 9.97 -3.47 -7.24
C ILE A 227 11.29 -2.68 -7.29
N PRO A 228 12.04 -2.70 -8.41
CA PRO A 228 13.22 -1.86 -8.61
C PRO A 228 12.93 -0.36 -8.37
N LYS A 229 13.75 0.31 -7.56
CA LYS A 229 13.75 1.78 -7.40
C LYS A 229 14.63 2.47 -8.44
N THR A 230 15.65 1.78 -8.94
CA THR A 230 16.65 2.30 -9.86
C THR A 230 16.83 1.34 -11.04
N SER A 231 17.47 1.84 -12.10
CA SER A 231 17.93 1.00 -13.21
C SER A 231 19.00 0.02 -12.70
N HIS A 232 18.95 -1.25 -13.15
CA HIS A 232 19.90 -2.32 -12.83
C HIS A 232 20.21 -2.49 -11.31
N PRO A 233 19.20 -2.76 -10.47
CA PRO A 233 19.40 -2.87 -9.02
C PRO A 233 20.16 -4.15 -8.64
N THR A 234 21.18 -4.02 -7.78
CA THR A 234 21.99 -5.15 -7.27
C THR A 234 21.85 -5.37 -5.76
N ALA A 235 21.59 -4.32 -4.98
CA ALA A 235 21.42 -4.37 -3.53
C ALA A 235 19.94 -4.36 -3.11
N LEU A 236 19.59 -5.02 -1.99
CA LEU A 236 18.21 -5.08 -1.49
C LEU A 236 17.62 -3.69 -1.21
N ALA A 237 18.44 -2.73 -0.78
CA ALA A 237 18.02 -1.34 -0.54
C ALA A 237 17.47 -0.62 -1.80
N ASN A 238 17.89 -1.07 -2.99
CA ASN A 238 17.44 -0.56 -4.28
C ASN A 238 16.11 -1.14 -4.73
N PHE A 239 15.51 -2.03 -3.93
CA PHE A 239 14.17 -2.55 -4.15
C PHE A 239 13.19 -1.95 -3.15
N ARG A 240 11.93 -1.88 -3.57
CA ARG A 240 10.79 -1.52 -2.74
C ARG A 240 9.97 -2.80 -2.52
N PRO A 241 9.88 -3.32 -1.29
CA PRO A 241 9.04 -4.48 -1.01
C PRO A 241 7.58 -4.06 -1.07
N ILE A 242 6.78 -4.73 -1.90
CA ILE A 242 5.33 -4.55 -1.96
C ILE A 242 4.66 -5.80 -1.42
N SER A 243 3.78 -5.61 -0.44
CA SER A 243 3.01 -6.66 0.20
C SER A 243 1.73 -6.96 -0.60
N LEU A 244 1.67 -8.15 -1.19
CA LEU A 244 0.50 -8.69 -1.87
C LEU A 244 -0.36 -9.49 -0.89
N CYS A 245 -1.23 -8.80 -0.15
CA CYS A 245 -2.20 -9.45 0.72
C CYS A 245 -3.40 -10.03 -0.07
N THR A 246 -4.00 -11.08 0.46
CA THR A 246 -5.29 -11.64 -0.01
C THR A 246 -6.39 -10.59 0.02
N VAL A 247 -7.43 -10.76 -0.80
CA VAL A 247 -8.59 -9.85 -0.77
C VAL A 247 -9.34 -9.99 0.56
N MET A 248 -9.41 -11.19 1.14
CA MET A 248 -10.07 -11.42 2.43
C MET A 248 -9.41 -10.62 3.55
N TYR A 249 -8.07 -10.66 3.65
CA TYR A 249 -7.35 -9.81 4.62
C TYR A 249 -7.56 -8.32 4.32
N LYS A 250 -7.52 -7.93 3.04
CA LYS A 250 -7.75 -6.54 2.65
C LYS A 250 -9.15 -6.07 3.00
N LEU A 251 -10.18 -6.93 2.95
CA LEU A 251 -11.55 -6.56 3.34
C LEU A 251 -11.59 -6.22 4.82
N VAL A 252 -11.18 -7.15 5.68
CA VAL A 252 -11.11 -6.95 7.14
C VAL A 252 -10.35 -5.66 7.48
N THR A 253 -9.12 -5.53 6.96
CA THR A 253 -8.30 -4.36 7.29
C THR A 253 -8.75 -3.06 6.64
N LYS A 254 -9.42 -3.10 5.49
CA LYS A 254 -10.01 -1.91 4.87
C LYS A 254 -11.23 -1.44 5.67
N THR A 255 -12.04 -2.36 6.18
CA THR A 255 -13.17 -2.02 7.06
C THR A 255 -12.69 -1.35 8.34
N ILE A 256 -11.68 -1.91 9.02
CA ILE A 256 -11.03 -1.29 10.19
C ILE A 256 -10.46 0.08 9.83
N ALA A 257 -9.71 0.16 8.73
CA ALA A 257 -9.06 1.38 8.28
C ALA A 257 -10.06 2.50 7.95
N ASN A 258 -11.25 2.18 7.44
CA ASN A 258 -12.29 3.17 7.19
C ASN A 258 -12.75 3.82 8.49
N ARG A 259 -13.01 3.05 9.56
CA ARG A 259 -13.34 3.62 10.88
C ARG A 259 -12.16 4.38 11.50
N THR A 260 -10.94 3.84 11.37
CA THR A 260 -9.74 4.54 11.84
C THR A 260 -9.61 5.92 11.20
N GLN A 261 -9.89 6.03 9.90
CA GLN A 261 -9.76 7.26 9.14
C GLN A 261 -10.55 8.44 9.74
N ASP A 262 -11.73 8.17 10.30
CA ASP A 262 -12.63 9.19 10.84
C ASP A 262 -12.06 9.91 12.08
N VAL A 263 -11.17 9.24 12.82
CA VAL A 263 -10.53 9.80 14.03
C VAL A 263 -9.12 10.33 13.79
N MET A 264 -8.49 10.02 12.65
CA MET A 264 -7.10 10.39 12.37
C MET A 264 -6.84 11.89 12.36
N GLY A 265 -7.82 12.68 11.94
CA GLY A 265 -7.68 14.15 11.87
C GLY A 265 -7.45 14.81 13.23
N ILE A 266 -7.92 14.16 14.30
CA ILE A 266 -7.86 14.66 15.68
C ILE A 266 -6.56 14.23 16.36
N CYS A 267 -6.06 13.03 16.03
CA CYS A 267 -4.89 12.46 16.69
C CYS A 267 -3.54 12.83 16.06
N ILE A 268 -3.52 13.29 14.81
CA ILE A 268 -2.29 13.54 14.06
C ILE A 268 -2.02 15.04 13.92
N ASP A 269 -0.78 15.46 14.19
CA ASP A 269 -0.32 16.84 14.08
C ASP A 269 -0.69 17.46 12.72
N LYS A 270 -1.09 18.73 12.71
CA LYS A 270 -1.42 19.49 11.49
C LYS A 270 -0.24 19.59 10.51
N ALA A 271 0.99 19.42 10.97
CA ALA A 271 2.18 19.36 10.14
C ALA A 271 2.21 18.14 9.19
N GLN A 272 1.44 17.09 9.48
CA GLN A 272 1.30 15.91 8.63
C GLN A 272 0.12 16.08 7.67
N SER A 273 0.42 16.11 6.38
CA SER A 273 -0.57 16.35 5.33
C SER A 273 -0.91 15.11 4.50
N ALA A 274 -0.23 13.98 4.71
CA ALA A 274 -0.54 12.72 4.03
C ALA A 274 -1.61 11.91 4.74
N PHE A 275 -2.48 11.26 3.95
CA PHE A 275 -3.48 10.27 4.39
C PHE A 275 -4.51 10.73 5.43
N VAL A 276 -4.58 12.02 5.76
CA VAL A 276 -5.62 12.59 6.61
C VAL A 276 -6.65 13.31 5.74
N PRO A 277 -7.95 12.97 5.82
CA PRO A 277 -8.99 13.65 5.05
C PRO A 277 -8.95 15.17 5.25
N GLY A 278 -9.11 15.91 4.15
CA GLY A 278 -9.12 17.38 4.16
C GLY A 278 -7.75 18.06 4.20
N ARG A 279 -6.64 17.31 4.28
CA ARG A 279 -5.28 17.88 4.21
C ARG A 279 -4.68 17.68 2.82
N LEU A 280 -4.08 18.73 2.26
CA LEU A 280 -3.51 18.71 0.91
C LEU A 280 -1.98 18.85 0.96
N ILE A 281 -1.28 18.13 0.07
CA ILE A 281 0.18 18.26 -0.06
C ILE A 281 0.60 19.65 -0.53
N SER A 282 -0.25 20.33 -1.31
CA SER A 282 -0.03 21.68 -1.80
C SER A 282 0.25 22.67 -0.67
N ASP A 283 -0.38 22.47 0.49
CA ASP A 283 -0.23 23.35 1.64
C ASP A 283 1.19 23.26 2.21
N ASN A 284 1.71 22.04 2.36
CA ASN A 284 3.09 21.82 2.80
C ASN A 284 4.10 22.36 1.77
N ILE A 285 3.83 22.21 0.47
CA ILE A 285 4.69 22.74 -0.59
C ILE A 285 4.74 24.28 -0.51
N LEU A 286 3.60 24.93 -0.37
CA LEU A 286 3.50 26.38 -0.27
C LEU A 286 4.21 26.91 0.99
N LEU A 287 3.97 26.27 2.14
CA LEU A 287 4.64 26.63 3.40
C LEU A 287 6.15 26.46 3.31
N ALA A 288 6.63 25.33 2.79
CA ALA A 288 8.07 25.09 2.60
C ALA A 288 8.69 26.12 1.66
N TYR A 289 8.01 26.44 0.55
CA TYR A 289 8.48 27.42 -0.42
C TYR A 289 8.63 28.81 0.24
N GLU A 290 7.61 29.27 0.96
CA GLU A 290 7.61 30.58 1.60
C GLU A 290 8.68 30.70 2.70
N LEU A 291 8.87 29.64 3.50
CA LEU A 291 9.94 29.59 4.51
C LEU A 291 11.33 29.65 3.87
N LEU A 292 11.57 28.86 2.82
CA LEU A 292 12.84 28.87 2.09
C LEU A 292 13.09 30.20 1.39
N HIS A 293 12.04 30.82 0.85
CA HIS A 293 12.12 32.16 0.26
C HIS A 293 12.51 33.19 1.32
N THR A 294 11.86 33.16 2.48
CA THR A 294 12.18 34.02 3.64
C THR A 294 13.64 33.84 4.08
N PHE A 295 14.13 32.60 4.11
CA PHE A 295 15.52 32.32 4.46
C PHE A 295 16.50 32.95 3.47
N ARG A 296 16.20 32.89 2.16
CA ARG A 296 17.04 33.51 1.11
C ARG A 296 17.02 35.04 1.18
N GLN A 297 15.91 35.64 1.59
CA GLN A 297 15.82 37.10 1.75
C GLN A 297 16.53 37.61 3.01
N LYS A 298 16.62 36.81 4.08
CA LYS A 298 17.34 37.16 5.31
C LYS A 298 18.86 37.10 5.12
N ARG A 299 19.41 38.11 4.45
CA ARG A 299 20.86 38.27 4.19
C ARG A 299 21.62 38.93 5.34
N MET A 300 20.93 39.48 6.35
CA MET A 300 21.49 40.29 7.43
C MET A 300 20.83 39.97 8.79
N GLY A 301 21.61 40.01 9.88
CA GLY A 301 21.16 39.66 11.24
C GLY A 301 22.13 38.73 12.00
N LYS A 302 21.78 38.33 13.23
CA LYS A 302 22.60 37.42 14.06
C LYS A 302 22.12 35.95 14.05
N LYS A 303 20.98 35.67 13.39
CA LYS A 303 20.25 34.39 13.53
C LYS A 303 20.17 33.63 12.21
N GLY A 304 20.97 32.57 12.06
CA GLY A 304 20.88 31.68 10.91
C GLY A 304 19.65 30.77 10.97
N TYR A 305 19.21 30.27 9.81
CA TYR A 305 18.12 29.29 9.71
C TYR A 305 18.55 28.10 8.84
N MET A 306 18.01 26.93 9.18
CA MET A 306 18.19 25.69 8.43
C MET A 306 16.84 25.09 8.03
N ALA A 307 16.87 24.40 6.89
CA ALA A 307 15.89 23.41 6.50
C ALA A 307 16.61 22.08 6.26
N VAL A 308 16.12 21.00 6.85
CA VAL A 308 16.72 19.67 6.74
C VAL A 308 15.67 18.73 6.18
N LYS A 309 15.88 18.24 4.95
CA LYS A 309 15.05 17.16 4.40
C LYS A 309 15.60 15.83 4.91
N LEU A 310 14.80 15.10 5.68
CA LEU A 310 15.11 13.77 6.15
C LEU A 310 14.58 12.72 5.17
N ASP A 311 15.36 11.67 4.93
CA ASP A 311 14.95 10.48 4.19
C ASP A 311 14.85 9.30 5.17
N MET A 312 13.68 8.67 5.29
CA MET A 312 13.52 7.55 6.21
C MET A 312 13.94 6.23 5.54
N SER A 313 14.89 5.53 6.17
CA SER A 313 15.38 4.23 5.69
C SER A 313 14.33 3.15 5.91
N LYS A 314 13.85 2.52 4.83
CA LYS A 314 12.91 1.39 4.90
C LYS A 314 11.70 1.72 5.80
N ALA A 315 11.10 2.89 5.57
CA ALA A 315 10.19 3.57 6.49
C ALA A 315 9.03 2.71 7.03
N TYR A 316 8.47 1.81 6.21
CA TYR A 316 7.42 0.88 6.64
C TYR A 316 7.99 -0.37 7.32
N ASP A 317 9.08 -0.92 6.80
CA ASP A 317 9.60 -2.23 7.20
C ASP A 317 10.21 -2.23 8.60
N ARG A 318 10.71 -1.08 9.06
CA ARG A 318 11.36 -0.95 10.38
C ARG A 318 10.42 -0.57 11.53
N VAL A 319 9.15 -0.31 11.28
CA VAL A 319 8.23 0.16 12.34
C VAL A 319 8.04 -0.91 13.42
N GLU A 320 8.37 -0.55 14.66
CA GLU A 320 8.19 -1.41 15.82
C GLU A 320 6.72 -1.46 16.25
N TRP A 321 6.13 -2.66 16.27
CA TRP A 321 4.70 -2.84 16.55
C TRP A 321 4.34 -2.49 17.99
N ASP A 322 5.21 -2.81 18.95
CA ASP A 322 4.95 -2.50 20.34
C ASP A 322 4.92 -0.99 20.58
N PHE A 323 5.77 -0.23 19.90
CA PHE A 323 5.70 1.24 19.93
C PHE A 323 4.37 1.76 19.40
N VAL A 324 3.87 1.25 18.27
CA VAL A 324 2.54 1.62 17.73
C VAL A 324 1.43 1.29 18.73
N LYS A 325 1.49 0.12 19.38
CA LYS A 325 0.55 -0.28 20.43
C LYS A 325 0.54 0.72 21.59
N GLN A 326 1.73 1.11 22.07
CA GLN A 326 1.87 2.08 23.17
C GLN A 326 1.37 3.48 22.78
N MET A 327 1.62 3.91 21.55
CA MET A 327 1.10 5.18 21.01
C MET A 327 -0.44 5.18 20.98
N MET A 328 -1.07 4.12 20.46
CA MET A 328 -2.55 4.01 20.45
C MET A 328 -3.13 4.02 21.87
N LYS A 329 -2.51 3.28 22.81
CA LYS A 329 -2.92 3.33 24.22
C LYS A 329 -2.85 4.75 24.78
N LYS A 330 -1.76 5.48 24.51
CA LYS A 330 -1.56 6.85 24.99
C LYS A 330 -2.54 7.85 24.37
N MET A 331 -2.94 7.62 23.12
CA MET A 331 -3.96 8.41 22.42
C MET A 331 -5.38 8.19 22.97
N GLY A 332 -5.61 7.11 23.75
CA GLY A 332 -6.89 6.82 24.39
C GLY A 332 -7.74 5.78 23.65
N PHE A 333 -7.18 5.06 22.66
CA PHE A 333 -7.89 3.94 22.05
C PHE A 333 -8.11 2.82 23.07
N GLU A 334 -9.31 2.24 23.10
CA GLU A 334 -9.62 1.12 23.96
C GLU A 334 -8.87 -0.17 23.59
N SER A 335 -8.64 -1.02 24.58
CA SER A 335 -7.87 -2.27 24.43
C SER A 335 -8.45 -3.19 23.36
N ILE A 336 -9.78 -3.30 23.26
CA ILE A 336 -10.47 -4.16 22.27
C ILE A 336 -10.11 -3.73 20.85
N TRP A 337 -10.18 -2.42 20.56
CA TRP A 337 -9.79 -1.85 19.26
C TRP A 337 -8.32 -2.11 18.94
N ILE A 338 -7.45 -1.86 19.92
CA ILE A 338 -6.01 -2.08 19.78
C ILE A 338 -5.73 -3.55 19.49
N GLU A 339 -6.34 -4.48 20.23
CA GLU A 339 -6.14 -5.92 20.04
C GLU A 339 -6.59 -6.39 18.65
N LEU A 340 -7.71 -5.89 18.14
CA LEU A 340 -8.18 -6.16 16.77
C LEU A 340 -7.13 -5.74 15.72
N ILE A 341 -6.58 -4.53 15.85
CA ILE A 341 -5.51 -4.03 14.98
C ILE A 341 -4.23 -4.88 15.12
N MET A 342 -3.81 -5.17 16.35
CA MET A 342 -2.60 -5.93 16.63
C MET A 342 -2.70 -7.36 16.08
N LYS A 343 -3.87 -7.99 16.19
CA LYS A 343 -4.14 -9.32 15.61
C LYS A 343 -3.93 -9.33 14.10
N CYS A 344 -4.32 -8.27 13.40
CA CYS A 344 -4.13 -8.15 11.96
C CYS A 344 -2.65 -8.08 11.57
N ILE A 345 -1.83 -7.34 12.33
CA ILE A 345 -0.42 -7.11 11.95
C ILE A 345 0.53 -8.21 12.47
N ILE A 346 0.35 -8.72 13.69
CA ILE A 346 1.27 -9.69 14.33
C ILE A 346 1.15 -11.08 13.70
N THR A 347 -0.05 -11.49 13.29
CA THR A 347 -0.29 -12.86 12.79
C THR A 347 0.09 -13.05 11.31
N ALA A 348 0.86 -12.12 10.74
CA ALA A 348 1.26 -12.18 9.33
C ALA A 348 2.19 -13.35 9.05
N SER A 349 2.03 -14.00 7.90
CA SER A 349 3.05 -14.88 7.34
C SER A 349 3.50 -14.34 5.99
N TYR A 350 4.82 -14.14 5.82
CA TYR A 350 5.42 -13.58 4.62
C TYR A 350 6.18 -14.63 3.83
N ALA A 351 6.14 -14.52 2.51
CA ALA A 351 7.08 -15.18 1.61
C ALA A 351 7.56 -14.19 0.55
N VAL A 352 8.86 -14.22 0.22
CA VAL A 352 9.40 -13.36 -0.84
C VAL A 352 9.26 -14.07 -2.18
N ILE A 353 8.72 -13.37 -3.18
CA ILE A 353 8.69 -13.84 -4.58
C ILE A 353 9.87 -13.24 -5.33
N ILE A 354 10.73 -14.09 -5.89
CA ILE A 354 11.86 -13.71 -6.74
C ILE A 354 11.69 -14.41 -8.07
N ASN A 355 11.54 -13.62 -9.15
CA ASN A 355 11.40 -14.12 -10.53
C ASN A 355 10.37 -15.26 -10.65
N GLU A 356 9.15 -15.02 -10.15
CA GLU A 356 8.01 -15.98 -10.16
C GLU A 356 8.17 -17.18 -9.20
N ASN A 357 9.30 -17.34 -8.54
CA ASN A 357 9.51 -18.38 -7.53
C ASN A 357 9.19 -17.86 -6.12
N ARG A 358 8.27 -18.54 -5.44
CA ARG A 358 7.90 -18.23 -4.06
C ARG A 358 8.89 -18.86 -3.09
N GLY A 359 9.50 -18.04 -2.24
CA GLY A 359 10.42 -18.49 -1.20
C GLY A 359 9.74 -19.16 -0.01
N ARG A 360 10.53 -19.42 1.05
CA ARG A 360 10.03 -20.00 2.31
C ARG A 360 9.18 -18.98 3.08
N ASN A 361 8.22 -19.48 3.83
CA ASN A 361 7.45 -18.66 4.76
C ASN A 361 8.33 -18.26 5.95
N PHE A 362 8.15 -17.02 6.41
CA PHE A 362 8.70 -16.52 7.66
C PHE A 362 7.68 -15.63 8.37
N GLN A 363 7.84 -15.46 9.68
CA GLN A 363 7.02 -14.56 10.48
C GLN A 363 7.80 -13.28 10.77
N PRO A 364 7.26 -12.10 10.42
CA PRO A 364 7.85 -10.83 10.82
C PRO A 364 7.64 -10.59 12.32
N THR A 365 8.54 -9.86 12.96
CA THR A 365 8.37 -9.34 14.33
C THR A 365 8.28 -7.81 14.37
N ARG A 366 8.43 -7.15 13.22
CA ARG A 366 8.20 -5.72 13.01
C ARG A 366 7.77 -5.43 11.57
N GLY A 367 7.44 -4.17 11.32
CA GLY A 367 7.21 -3.62 9.99
C GLY A 367 5.74 -3.64 9.55
N LEU A 368 5.38 -2.66 8.74
CA LEU A 368 4.03 -2.48 8.20
C LEU A 368 4.00 -2.89 6.72
N ARG A 369 2.86 -3.40 6.27
CA ARG A 369 2.70 -3.88 4.90
C ARG A 369 2.58 -2.74 3.92
N GLN A 370 3.57 -2.59 3.04
CA GLN A 370 3.49 -1.59 2.00
C GLN A 370 2.39 -1.96 0.99
N GLY A 371 1.34 -1.13 0.94
CA GLY A 371 0.14 -1.38 0.14
C GLY A 371 -1.04 -2.00 0.91
N GLY A 372 -0.89 -2.25 2.21
CA GLY A 372 -1.98 -2.64 3.10
C GLY A 372 -2.94 -1.46 3.38
N PRO A 373 -4.26 -1.71 3.54
CA PRO A 373 -5.23 -0.63 3.83
C PRO A 373 -4.99 0.11 5.16
N LEU A 374 -4.60 -0.63 6.20
CA LEU A 374 -4.41 -0.09 7.56
C LEU A 374 -3.02 0.52 7.77
N SER A 375 -2.03 0.06 7.00
CA SER A 375 -0.62 0.43 7.18
C SER A 375 -0.33 1.94 7.11
N PRO A 376 -0.95 2.74 6.22
CA PRO A 376 -0.76 4.19 6.22
C PRO A 376 -1.15 4.85 7.54
N PHE A 377 -2.25 4.45 8.17
CA PHE A 377 -2.74 5.04 9.41
C PHE A 377 -1.87 4.67 10.61
N LEU A 378 -1.43 3.40 10.69
CA LEU A 378 -0.48 2.96 11.71
C LEU A 378 0.88 3.65 11.56
N PHE A 379 1.29 3.91 10.31
CA PHE A 379 2.48 4.69 10.02
C PHE A 379 2.33 6.13 10.55
N LEU A 380 1.18 6.78 10.34
CA LEU A 380 0.93 8.11 10.90
C LEU A 380 0.98 8.12 12.43
N ILE A 381 0.35 7.13 13.09
CA ILE A 381 0.40 6.99 14.56
C ILE A 381 1.85 6.86 15.04
N CYS A 382 2.67 6.10 14.32
CA CYS A 382 4.10 5.97 14.61
C CYS A 382 4.85 7.31 14.44
N SER A 383 4.63 8.00 13.31
CA SER A 383 5.29 9.28 13.01
C SER A 383 4.83 10.43 13.90
N GLU A 384 3.65 10.34 14.51
CA GLU A 384 3.18 11.29 15.52
C GLU A 384 4.14 11.38 16.73
N GLY A 385 4.89 10.31 17.02
CA GLY A 385 5.92 10.34 18.06
C GLY A 385 7.03 11.38 17.78
N LEU A 386 7.43 11.55 16.52
CA LEU A 386 8.40 12.57 16.13
C LEU A 386 7.81 13.98 16.32
N SER A 387 6.57 14.18 15.88
CA SER A 387 5.85 15.44 16.06
C SER A 387 5.71 15.80 17.54
N ALA A 388 5.36 14.83 18.39
CA ALA A 388 5.25 15.00 19.84
C ALA A 388 6.57 15.45 20.48
N LEU A 389 7.70 14.84 20.11
CA LEU A 389 9.03 15.25 20.58
C LEU A 389 9.36 16.67 20.12
N MET A 390 9.13 17.00 18.85
CA MET A 390 9.37 18.32 18.29
C MET A 390 8.51 19.40 18.97
N ARG A 391 7.22 19.14 19.20
CA ARG A 391 6.32 20.02 19.94
C ARG A 391 6.79 20.23 21.38
N SER A 392 7.19 19.17 22.06
CA SER A 392 7.72 19.25 23.43
C SER A 392 8.99 20.11 23.49
N ALA A 393 9.94 19.89 22.58
CA ALA A 393 11.18 20.66 22.50
C ALA A 393 10.93 22.14 22.16
N MET A 394 9.94 22.44 21.32
CA MET A 394 9.50 23.82 21.06
C MET A 394 8.88 24.48 22.29
N ARG A 395 7.95 23.80 22.99
CA ARG A 395 7.30 24.33 24.20
C ARG A 395 8.31 24.67 25.29
N ASN A 396 9.34 23.83 25.44
CA ASN A 396 10.42 24.05 26.41
C ASN A 396 11.50 25.03 25.94
N GLY A 397 11.39 25.58 24.72
CA GLY A 397 12.35 26.54 24.16
C GLY A 397 13.70 25.94 23.73
N PHE A 398 13.84 24.61 23.75
CA PHE A 398 15.05 23.93 23.30
C PHE A 398 15.23 23.97 21.79
N VAL A 399 14.12 24.00 21.04
CA VAL A 399 14.11 24.20 19.58
C VAL A 399 13.27 25.42 19.26
N ARG A 400 13.65 26.17 18.22
CA ARG A 400 12.80 27.21 17.62
C ARG A 400 12.58 26.89 16.16
N GLY A 401 11.32 26.95 15.73
CA GLY A 401 10.94 26.78 14.35
C GLY A 401 11.20 28.04 13.53
N ALA A 402 10.75 27.99 12.29
CA ALA A 402 10.85 29.07 11.33
C ALA A 402 9.51 29.81 11.19
N LYS A 403 9.60 31.11 10.88
CA LYS A 403 8.45 31.96 10.59
C LYS A 403 8.67 32.69 9.28
N ALA A 404 7.68 32.64 8.39
CA ALA A 404 7.66 33.44 7.17
C ALA A 404 7.51 34.93 7.47
N CYS A 405 6.66 35.29 8.44
CA CYS A 405 6.43 36.67 8.86
C CYS A 405 6.42 36.83 10.39
N ARG A 406 6.56 38.07 10.89
CA ARG A 406 6.72 38.35 12.33
C ARG A 406 5.57 37.84 13.21
N ARG A 407 4.33 37.86 12.68
CA ARG A 407 3.11 37.38 13.37
C ARG A 407 2.64 36.01 12.85
N GLY A 408 3.41 35.39 11.97
CA GLY A 408 3.06 34.11 11.36
C GLY A 408 3.26 32.93 12.31
N PRO A 409 2.67 31.77 11.98
CA PRO A 409 2.87 30.55 12.74
C PRO A 409 4.34 30.14 12.74
N GLU A 410 4.78 29.55 13.85
CA GLU A 410 6.10 28.95 13.96
C GLU A 410 6.05 27.50 13.47
N ILE A 411 6.79 27.20 12.42
CA ILE A 411 6.81 25.89 11.77
C ILE A 411 8.16 25.24 12.06
N SER A 412 8.16 24.11 12.76
CA SER A 412 9.38 23.33 13.04
C SER A 412 9.55 22.12 12.14
N HIS A 413 8.46 21.60 11.59
CA HIS A 413 8.49 20.44 10.72
C HIS A 413 7.28 20.44 9.78
N LEU A 414 7.44 19.78 8.64
CA LEU A 414 6.40 19.42 7.69
C LEU A 414 6.57 17.96 7.32
N LEU A 415 5.50 17.19 7.36
CA LEU A 415 5.49 15.76 7.08
C LEU A 415 4.53 15.45 5.93
N PHE A 416 4.97 14.55 5.05
CA PHE A 416 4.12 13.91 4.06
C PHE A 416 4.49 12.43 3.99
N ALA A 417 3.82 11.61 4.80
CA ALA A 417 4.18 10.21 5.00
C ALA A 417 5.66 10.09 5.43
N ASP A 418 6.51 9.42 4.64
CA ASP A 418 7.94 9.21 4.89
C ASP A 418 8.83 10.42 4.56
N ASP A 419 8.33 11.40 3.79
CA ASP A 419 9.03 12.66 3.54
C ASP A 419 8.87 13.60 4.74
N CYS A 420 10.00 14.04 5.32
CA CYS A 420 10.04 14.98 6.43
C CYS A 420 10.97 16.15 6.11
N ILE A 421 10.53 17.37 6.39
CA ILE A 421 11.37 18.57 6.36
C ILE A 421 11.32 19.23 7.73
N LEU A 422 12.48 19.32 8.39
CA LEU A 422 12.65 20.07 9.63
C LEU A 422 13.10 21.50 9.34
N PHE A 423 12.60 22.45 10.12
CA PHE A 423 12.95 23.86 10.06
C PHE A 423 13.38 24.35 11.44
N GLY A 424 14.41 25.19 11.47
CA GLY A 424 14.78 25.83 12.73
C GLY A 424 15.88 26.86 12.64
N GLU A 425 16.07 27.59 13.73
CA GLU A 425 17.20 28.52 13.90
C GLU A 425 18.48 27.75 14.23
N VAL A 426 19.58 28.09 13.56
CA VAL A 426 20.85 27.38 13.59
C VAL A 426 21.69 27.83 14.77
N THR A 427 21.90 26.93 15.73
CA THR A 427 22.94 27.00 16.75
C THR A 427 23.41 25.59 17.08
N GLU A 428 24.67 25.41 17.47
CA GLU A 428 25.25 24.09 17.81
C GLU A 428 24.42 23.36 18.88
N LYS A 429 23.97 24.09 19.91
CA LYS A 429 23.09 23.54 20.97
C LYS A 429 21.79 22.98 20.39
N ARG A 430 21.14 23.68 19.45
CA ARG A 430 19.85 23.28 18.89
C ARG A 430 19.98 22.14 17.89
N GLU A 431 21.07 22.12 17.12
CA GLU A 431 21.38 21.01 16.23
C GLU A 431 21.58 19.70 17.01
N ASN A 432 22.28 19.77 18.15
CA ASN A 432 22.45 18.62 19.03
C ASN A 432 21.12 18.14 19.62
N VAL A 433 20.24 19.06 20.05
CA VAL A 433 18.88 18.70 20.50
C VAL A 433 18.08 18.00 19.39
N VAL A 434 18.13 18.48 18.15
CA VAL A 434 17.43 17.82 17.02
C VAL A 434 18.01 16.43 16.75
N LYS A 435 19.34 16.26 16.80
CA LYS A 435 19.98 14.94 16.68
C LYS A 435 19.53 13.99 17.79
N ASP A 436 19.43 14.47 19.02
CA ASP A 436 18.99 13.67 20.17
C ASP A 436 17.50 13.28 20.05
N ILE A 437 16.65 14.19 19.55
CA ILE A 437 15.25 13.88 19.22
C ILE A 437 15.16 12.78 18.16
N LEU A 438 15.94 12.86 17.09
CA LEU A 438 15.93 11.85 16.03
C LEU A 438 16.41 10.49 16.53
N LYS A 439 17.46 10.46 17.36
CA LYS A 439 17.94 9.22 17.99
C LYS A 439 16.91 8.60 18.93
N GLU A 440 16.30 9.41 19.80
CA GLU A 440 15.22 8.98 20.69
C GLU A 440 14.07 8.36 19.90
N TYR A 441 13.65 9.06 18.85
CA TYR A 441 12.58 8.60 17.97
C TYR A 441 12.94 7.27 17.29
N GLU A 442 14.14 7.17 16.73
CA GLU A 442 14.64 5.97 16.07
C GLU A 442 14.69 4.76 17.01
N CYS A 443 15.26 4.92 18.22
CA CYS A 443 15.37 3.85 19.20
C CYS A 443 14.03 3.30 19.71
N CYS A 444 12.97 4.12 19.69
CA CYS A 444 11.64 3.69 20.13
C CYS A 444 10.80 3.16 18.98
N SER A 445 10.80 3.85 17.84
CA SER A 445 9.88 3.58 16.73
C SER A 445 10.43 2.62 15.68
N GLY A 446 11.76 2.46 15.63
CA GLY A 446 12.49 1.80 14.55
C GLY A 446 12.62 2.63 13.27
N GLN A 447 11.95 3.79 13.15
CA GLN A 447 12.10 4.66 11.99
C GLN A 447 13.48 5.36 12.02
N CYS A 448 14.38 4.84 11.19
CA CYS A 448 15.77 5.29 11.09
C CYS A 448 15.95 6.32 9.97
N VAL A 449 16.70 7.39 10.26
CA VAL A 449 17.04 8.42 9.27
C VAL A 449 18.22 7.97 8.41
N ASN A 450 18.04 7.98 7.09
CA ASN A 450 19.13 7.79 6.14
C ASN A 450 19.92 9.09 5.96
N LEU A 451 21.00 9.24 6.72
CA LEU A 451 21.86 10.43 6.65
C LEU A 451 22.50 10.65 5.27
N ASN A 452 22.79 9.58 4.52
CA ASN A 452 23.38 9.68 3.18
C ASN A 452 22.42 10.23 2.14
N LYS A 453 21.11 10.13 2.37
CA LYS A 453 20.05 10.62 1.48
C LYS A 453 19.37 11.88 1.99
N SER A 454 19.66 12.28 3.22
CA SER A 454 19.12 13.49 3.82
C SER A 454 19.87 14.73 3.31
N ASN A 455 19.14 15.81 3.05
CA ASN A 455 19.70 17.04 2.47
C ASN A 455 19.62 18.18 3.47
N PHE A 456 20.69 18.98 3.54
CA PHE A 456 20.82 20.10 4.46
C PHE A 456 20.89 21.42 3.70
N PHE A 457 19.99 22.34 4.02
CA PHE A 457 19.98 23.70 3.47
C PHE A 457 20.15 24.72 4.59
N THR A 458 21.14 25.60 4.46
CA THR A 458 21.33 26.72 5.40
C THR A 458 21.31 28.05 4.67
N ALA A 459 20.67 29.03 5.29
CA ALA A 459 20.88 30.43 4.95
C ALA A 459 21.91 31.01 5.93
N ARG A 460 23.16 31.11 5.47
CA ARG A 460 24.22 31.81 6.23
C ARG A 460 23.98 33.32 6.15
N ILE A 461 23.99 33.96 7.30
CA ILE A 461 23.97 35.41 7.41
C ILE A 461 25.41 35.92 7.50
N ARG A 462 25.75 36.97 6.73
CA ARG A 462 27.02 37.69 6.90
C ARG A 462 26.88 38.66 8.07
N GLU A 463 27.77 38.59 9.06
CA GLU A 463 27.85 39.62 10.11
C GLU A 463 28.29 40.96 9.47
N ARG A 464 27.60 42.06 9.81
CA ARG A 464 28.12 43.40 9.54
C ARG A 464 29.31 43.59 10.49
N LYS A 465 30.51 43.78 9.92
CA LYS A 465 31.68 44.28 10.65
C LYS A 465 31.38 45.64 11.27
#